data_AF-A0A3G2S4F2-F1
#
_entry.id   AF-A0A3G2S4F2-F1
#
_cell.length_a   1.000
_cell.length_b   1.000
_cell.length_c   1.000
_cell.angle_alpha   90.00
_cell.angle_beta   90.00
_cell.angle_gamma   90.00
#
_symmetry.space_group_name_H-M   'P 1'
#
loop_
_entity.id
_entity.type
_entity.pdbx_description
1 polymer ?
#
loop_
_entity_poly.entity_id
_entity_poly.type
_entity_poly.pdbx_seq_one_letter_code
_entity_poly.pdbx_strand_id
1 'polypeptide(L)'
;MKISSTGPYRAMLLFHHIRMAKKISAFHKWSEDLELQGLLKIGYPGLCLITDRTDTPSQVPEFIRRVKRLSWFTCELREHGPIDVQAVEALSHALETHATPTSVSRRSGIVQLERLKEVPAFLHAADHALPSAREAVWASFYQAAMRP
;
A
#
# COMPACT_ATOMS: atom_id res chain seq x y z
N MET A 1 5.45 -19.77 12.24
CA MET A 1 6.62 -19.20 11.53
C MET A 1 6.80 -17.77 12.02
N LYS A 2 7.80 -17.50 12.86
CA LYS A 2 8.07 -16.13 13.36
C LYS A 2 8.99 -15.44 12.35
N ILE A 3 8.45 -14.49 11.59
CA ILE A 3 9.23 -13.62 10.72
C ILE A 3 9.69 -12.47 11.62
N SER A 4 10.89 -12.55 12.19
CA SER A 4 11.53 -11.42 12.85
C SER A 4 12.27 -10.62 11.79
N SER A 5 11.54 -9.86 10.99
CA SER A 5 12.15 -8.87 10.11
C SER A 5 12.35 -7.58 10.87
N THR A 6 13.60 -7.15 10.98
CA THR A 6 14.01 -5.92 11.67
C THR A 6 13.82 -4.66 10.84
N GLY A 7 13.01 -4.70 9.79
CA GLY A 7 12.82 -3.59 8.85
C GLY A 7 11.44 -3.61 8.19
N PRO A 8 11.14 -2.60 7.37
CA PRO A 8 9.82 -2.38 6.83
C PRO A 8 9.44 -3.46 5.82
N TYR A 9 8.14 -3.75 5.75
CA TYR A 9 7.54 -4.63 4.76
C TYR A 9 6.57 -3.85 3.90
N ARG A 10 6.33 -4.40 2.72
CA ARG A 10 5.20 -4.03 1.86
C ARG A 10 4.33 -5.24 1.58
N ALA A 11 3.10 -4.97 1.21
CA ALA A 11 2.17 -5.96 0.71
C ALA A 11 1.20 -5.37 -0.32
N MET A 12 0.70 -6.23 -1.19
CA MET A 12 -0.39 -5.91 -2.11
C MET A 12 -1.54 -6.89 -1.95
N LEU A 13 -2.74 -6.37 -1.70
CA LEU A 13 -3.97 -7.12 -1.71
C LEU A 13 -4.81 -6.75 -2.93
N LEU A 14 -5.39 -7.76 -3.57
CA LEU A 14 -6.42 -7.59 -4.58
C LEU A 14 -7.77 -8.07 -4.05
N PHE A 15 -8.83 -7.37 -4.43
CA PHE A 15 -10.20 -7.72 -4.08
C PHE A 15 -11.15 -7.26 -5.17
N HIS A 16 -12.35 -7.82 -5.26
CA HIS A 16 -13.28 -7.50 -6.34
C HIS A 16 -13.58 -5.98 -6.42
N HIS A 17 -13.94 -5.34 -5.30
CA HIS A 17 -13.99 -3.89 -5.11
C HIS A 17 -14.28 -3.61 -3.62
N ILE A 18 -14.20 -2.35 -3.18
CA ILE A 18 -14.57 -1.92 -1.82
C ILE A 18 -15.58 -0.76 -1.92
N ARG A 19 -16.87 -1.09 -1.91
CA ARG A 19 -17.96 -0.08 -1.92
C ARG A 19 -18.46 0.30 -0.54
N MET A 20 -18.25 -0.57 0.45
CA MET A 20 -18.74 -0.34 1.80
C MET A 20 -17.90 0.72 2.50
N ALA A 21 -18.49 1.90 2.76
CA ALA A 21 -17.83 3.01 3.46
C ALA A 21 -17.17 2.56 4.78
N LYS A 22 -17.84 1.68 5.55
CA LYS A 22 -17.29 1.12 6.80
C LYS A 22 -15.95 0.41 6.61
N LYS A 23 -15.76 -0.32 5.50
CA LYS A 23 -14.48 -0.98 5.20
C LYS A 23 -13.42 0.05 4.80
N ILE A 24 -13.78 1.03 3.97
CA ILE A 24 -12.88 2.12 3.57
C ILE A 24 -12.38 2.87 4.80
N SER A 25 -13.29 3.28 5.69
CA SER A 25 -12.94 3.92 6.96
C SER A 25 -12.07 3.03 7.85
N ALA A 26 -12.30 1.71 7.86
CA ALA A 26 -11.45 0.78 8.61
C ALA A 26 -10.01 0.73 8.05
N PHE A 27 -9.83 0.72 6.73
CA PHE A 27 -8.49 0.76 6.12
C PHE A 27 -7.75 2.03 6.50
N HIS A 28 -8.40 3.18 6.38
CA HIS A 28 -7.78 4.46 6.75
C HIS A 28 -7.46 4.54 8.24
N LYS A 29 -8.37 4.07 9.11
CA LYS A 29 -8.13 4.03 10.55
C LYS A 29 -6.98 3.10 10.90
N TRP A 30 -6.94 1.89 10.34
CA TRP A 30 -5.88 0.94 10.64
C TRP A 30 -4.53 1.38 10.09
N SER A 31 -4.48 2.09 8.96
CA SER A 31 -3.21 2.63 8.47
C SER A 31 -2.70 3.79 9.32
N GLU A 32 -3.59 4.57 9.94
CA GLU A 32 -3.21 5.53 10.97
C GLU A 32 -2.72 4.83 12.24
N ASP A 33 -3.55 3.94 12.83
CA ASP A 33 -3.25 3.25 14.09
C ASP A 33 -1.98 2.39 14.04
N LEU A 34 -1.60 1.89 12.85
CA LEU A 34 -0.44 1.01 12.64
C LEU A 34 0.74 1.74 11.97
N GLU A 35 0.67 3.05 11.79
CA GLU A 35 1.70 3.86 11.13
C GLU A 35 2.08 3.33 9.73
N LEU A 36 1.08 2.94 8.96
CA LEU A 36 1.23 2.41 7.60
C LEU A 36 0.81 3.43 6.54
N GLN A 37 1.36 3.30 5.35
CA GLN A 37 1.05 4.14 4.20
C GLN A 37 0.86 3.33 2.93
N GLY A 38 0.30 3.97 1.90
CA GLY A 38 0.22 3.39 0.57
C GLY A 38 -0.97 3.88 -0.22
N LEU A 39 -1.55 2.98 -1.01
CA LEU A 39 -2.58 3.28 -2.00
C LEU A 39 -3.78 2.36 -1.81
N LEU A 40 -4.98 2.91 -1.88
CA LEU A 40 -6.24 2.16 -1.87
C LEU A 40 -7.08 2.53 -3.08
N LYS A 41 -7.18 1.63 -4.06
CA LYS A 41 -8.04 1.81 -5.22
C LYS A 41 -9.36 1.11 -5.00
N ILE A 42 -10.47 1.85 -5.04
CA ILE A 42 -11.75 1.36 -4.50
C ILE A 42 -12.67 0.62 -5.49
N GLY A 43 -12.63 0.98 -6.78
CA GLY A 43 -13.46 0.39 -7.84
C GLY A 43 -12.95 -0.99 -8.31
N TYR A 44 -13.55 -1.59 -9.34
CA TYR A 44 -13.11 -2.90 -9.90
C TYR A 44 -11.91 -2.77 -10.86
N PRO A 45 -10.85 -3.59 -10.76
CA PRO A 45 -10.52 -4.44 -9.61
C PRO A 45 -10.05 -3.58 -8.43
N GLY A 46 -10.43 -3.95 -7.21
CA GLY A 46 -10.00 -3.26 -6.00
C GLY A 46 -8.58 -3.67 -5.61
N LEU A 47 -7.81 -2.71 -5.12
CA LEU A 47 -6.40 -2.92 -4.78
C LEU A 47 -6.03 -2.14 -3.53
N CYS A 48 -5.21 -2.75 -2.68
CA CYS A 48 -4.53 -2.06 -1.60
C CYS A 48 -3.04 -2.40 -1.65
N LEU A 49 -2.20 -1.39 -1.86
CA LEU A 49 -0.76 -1.46 -1.64
C LEU A 49 -0.49 -0.79 -0.30
N ILE A 50 0.24 -1.47 0.58
CA ILE A 50 0.52 -0.98 1.93
C ILE A 50 1.98 -1.26 2.29
N THR A 51 2.60 -0.34 3.02
CA THR A 51 3.94 -0.47 3.60
C THR A 51 4.01 0.26 4.93
N ASP A 52 5.01 -0.04 5.75
CA ASP A 52 5.32 0.76 6.94
C ASP A 52 5.71 2.20 6.56
N ARG A 53 5.54 3.16 7.48
CA ARG A 53 6.02 4.56 7.30
C ARG A 53 7.42 4.80 7.86
N THR A 54 7.89 3.93 8.74
CA THR A 54 9.11 4.12 9.52
C THR A 54 9.96 2.84 9.50
N ASP A 55 11.24 2.97 9.84
CA ASP A 55 12.16 1.83 10.02
C ASP A 55 11.93 1.15 11.38
N THR A 56 10.76 0.54 11.53
CA THR A 56 10.35 -0.18 12.75
C THR A 56 9.91 -1.61 12.41
N PRO A 57 9.80 -2.52 13.40
CA PRO A 57 9.25 -3.84 13.16
C PRO A 57 7.88 -3.75 12.47
N SER A 58 7.77 -4.40 11.32
CA SER A 58 6.63 -4.18 10.44
C SER A 58 5.28 -4.52 11.05
N GLN A 59 4.31 -3.61 10.87
CA GLN A 59 2.91 -3.78 11.24
C GLN A 59 2.03 -4.21 10.05
N VAL A 60 2.61 -4.36 8.85
CA VAL A 60 1.92 -4.86 7.65
C VAL A 60 1.26 -6.23 7.87
N PRO A 61 1.89 -7.23 8.54
CA PRO A 61 1.24 -8.51 8.81
C PRO A 61 -0.05 -8.37 9.65
N GLU A 62 -0.06 -7.45 10.62
CA GLU A 62 -1.22 -7.15 11.45
C GLU A 62 -2.34 -6.50 10.62
N PHE A 63 -1.99 -5.57 9.73
CA PHE A 63 -2.97 -4.97 8.80
C PHE A 63 -3.61 -6.02 7.89
N ILE A 64 -2.82 -6.89 7.26
CA ILE A 64 -3.31 -8.00 6.42
C ILE A 64 -4.26 -8.89 7.22
N ARG A 65 -3.91 -9.21 8.47
CA ARG A 65 -4.74 -10.02 9.37
C ARG A 65 -6.09 -9.36 9.63
N ARG A 66 -6.14 -8.04 9.84
CA ARG A 66 -7.41 -7.29 10.01
C ARG A 66 -8.24 -7.26 8.73
N VAL A 67 -7.61 -7.02 7.58
CA VAL A 67 -8.28 -7.00 6.27
C VAL A 67 -8.91 -8.35 5.96
N LYS A 68 -8.18 -9.45 6.13
CA LYS A 68 -8.69 -10.82 5.86
C LYS A 68 -9.85 -11.25 6.77
N ARG A 69 -10.04 -10.59 7.92
CA ARG A 69 -11.17 -10.86 8.84
C ARG A 69 -12.47 -10.17 8.43
N LEU A 70 -12.43 -9.21 7.50
CA LEU A 70 -13.63 -8.62 6.93
C LEU A 70 -14.29 -9.63 5.98
N SER A 71 -15.61 -9.54 5.81
CA SER A 71 -16.33 -10.35 4.83
C SER A 71 -16.02 -9.85 3.42
N TRP A 72 -15.51 -10.70 2.53
CA TRP A 72 -15.17 -10.35 1.13
C TRP A 72 -15.81 -11.32 0.16
N PHE A 73 -16.11 -10.85 -1.06
CA PHE A 73 -16.38 -11.75 -2.18
C PHE A 73 -15.09 -12.43 -2.65
N THR A 74 -14.07 -11.62 -2.91
CA THR A 74 -12.68 -12.07 -3.10
C THR A 74 -11.74 -11.13 -2.35
N CYS A 75 -10.69 -11.69 -1.75
CA CYS A 75 -9.59 -10.95 -1.15
C CYS A 75 -8.34 -11.84 -1.14
N GLU A 76 -7.36 -11.45 -1.95
CA GLU A 76 -6.14 -12.21 -2.18
C GLU A 76 -4.94 -11.35 -1.75
N LEU A 77 -4.04 -11.96 -1.00
CA LEU A 77 -2.70 -11.40 -0.79
C LEU A 77 -1.86 -11.82 -2.00
N ARG A 78 -1.48 -10.87 -2.85
CA ARG A 78 -0.78 -11.15 -4.11
C ARG A 78 0.72 -11.26 -3.91
N GLU A 79 1.28 -10.29 -3.19
CA GLU A 79 2.71 -10.22 -2.94
C GLU A 79 2.94 -9.57 -1.58
N HIS A 80 3.96 -10.01 -0.85
CA HIS A 80 4.43 -9.37 0.37
C HIS A 80 5.90 -9.66 0.61
N GLY A 81 6.61 -8.75 1.26
CA GLY A 81 8.01 -8.96 1.56
C GLY A 81 8.69 -7.74 2.16
N PRO A 82 9.95 -7.90 2.60
CA PRO A 82 10.76 -6.79 3.07
C PRO A 82 10.96 -5.77 1.96
N ILE A 83 11.17 -4.52 2.37
CA ILE A 83 11.54 -3.42 1.50
C ILE A 83 12.64 -2.59 2.17
N ASP A 84 13.47 -1.93 1.36
CA ASP A 84 14.44 -0.97 1.85
C ASP A 84 13.77 0.31 2.37
N VAL A 85 14.32 0.89 3.46
CA VAL A 85 13.80 2.12 4.07
C VAL A 85 13.80 3.31 3.11
N GLN A 86 14.80 3.43 2.22
CA GLN A 86 14.83 4.52 1.24
C GLN A 86 13.66 4.41 0.27
N ALA A 87 13.27 3.19 -0.12
CA ALA A 87 12.09 2.96 -0.96
C ALA A 87 10.78 3.28 -0.24
N VAL A 88 10.72 3.09 1.08
CA VAL A 88 9.60 3.56 1.91
C VAL A 88 9.52 5.08 1.90
N GLU A 89 10.63 5.77 2.16
CA GLU A 89 10.71 7.24 2.18
C GLU A 89 10.36 7.85 0.81
N ALA A 90 10.85 7.24 -0.27
CA ALA A 90 10.54 7.66 -1.63
C ALA A 90 9.04 7.51 -1.96
N LEU A 91 8.38 6.46 -1.44
CA LEU A 91 6.93 6.35 -1.55
C LEU A 91 6.23 7.44 -0.73
N SER A 92 6.64 7.69 0.52
CA SER A 92 6.09 8.79 1.33
C SER A 92 6.10 10.10 0.57
N HIS A 93 7.27 10.45 0.00
CA HIS A 93 7.43 11.67 -0.79
C HIS A 93 6.51 11.72 -2.01
N ALA A 94 6.37 10.60 -2.74
CA ALA A 94 5.47 10.52 -3.88
C ALA A 94 4.00 10.66 -3.49
N LEU A 95 3.57 10.04 -2.38
CA LEU A 95 2.22 10.15 -1.87
C LEU A 95 1.90 11.59 -1.47
N GLU A 96 2.79 12.26 -0.75
CA GLU A 96 2.61 13.65 -0.29
C GLU A 96 2.59 14.65 -1.46
N THR A 97 3.44 14.45 -2.47
CA THR A 97 3.61 15.39 -3.58
C THR A 97 2.49 15.27 -4.62
N HIS A 98 2.03 14.04 -4.90
CA HIS A 98 1.09 13.78 -6.00
C HIS A 98 -0.36 13.58 -5.55
N ALA A 99 -0.62 13.39 -4.25
CA ALA A 99 -1.98 13.23 -3.80
C ALA A 99 -2.76 14.55 -3.86
N THR A 100 -3.92 14.50 -4.50
CA THR A 100 -4.85 15.63 -4.48
C THR A 100 -5.53 15.73 -3.12
N PRO A 101 -5.98 16.91 -2.66
CA PRO A 101 -6.66 17.07 -1.38
C PRO A 101 -7.89 16.15 -1.20
N THR A 102 -8.57 15.78 -2.30
CA THR A 102 -9.72 14.87 -2.27
C THR A 102 -9.33 13.39 -2.13
N SER A 103 -8.08 13.04 -2.44
CA SER A 103 -7.55 11.68 -2.33
C SER A 103 -6.91 11.40 -0.95
N VAL A 104 -6.66 12.44 -0.15
CA VAL A 104 -6.02 12.34 1.16
C VAL A 104 -7.07 12.49 2.27
N SER A 105 -7.33 11.42 3.01
CA SER A 105 -7.86 11.60 4.35
C SER A 105 -6.76 12.24 5.18
N ARG A 106 -7.00 13.44 5.75
CA ARG A 106 -6.00 14.23 6.53
C ARG A 106 -5.30 13.46 7.66
N ARG A 107 -5.82 12.28 8.02
CA ARG A 107 -5.34 11.42 9.10
C ARG A 107 -4.77 10.08 8.61
N SER A 108 -4.90 9.76 7.33
CA SER A 108 -4.49 8.47 6.78
C SER A 108 -3.23 8.57 5.95
N GLY A 109 -2.32 7.61 6.12
CA GLY A 109 -1.19 7.42 5.21
C GLY A 109 -1.57 6.73 3.91
N ILE A 110 -2.85 6.38 3.73
CA ILE A 110 -3.34 5.80 2.48
C ILE A 110 -3.97 6.89 1.63
N VAL A 111 -3.50 6.99 0.39
CA VAL A 111 -4.15 7.77 -0.67
C VAL A 111 -5.23 6.93 -1.33
N GLN A 112 -6.46 7.42 -1.33
CA GLN A 112 -7.58 6.76 -1.99
C GLN A 112 -7.62 7.13 -3.48
N LEU A 113 -7.76 6.12 -4.34
CA LEU A 113 -7.77 6.24 -5.79
C LEU A 113 -9.05 5.67 -6.40
N GLU A 114 -9.46 6.24 -7.52
CA GLU A 114 -10.64 5.78 -8.27
C GLU A 114 -10.25 4.85 -9.43
N ARG A 115 -9.15 5.18 -10.13
CA ARG A 115 -8.75 4.52 -11.36
C ARG A 115 -7.45 3.76 -11.15
N LEU A 116 -7.41 2.52 -11.68
CA LEU A 116 -6.25 1.65 -11.54
C LEU A 116 -4.98 2.26 -12.18
N LYS A 117 -5.13 3.00 -13.28
CA LYS A 117 -4.01 3.69 -13.97
C LYS A 117 -3.31 4.76 -13.14
N GLU A 118 -3.90 5.18 -12.02
CA GLU A 118 -3.29 6.13 -11.10
C GLU A 118 -2.23 5.45 -10.22
N VAL A 119 -2.38 4.15 -9.93
CA VAL A 119 -1.45 3.41 -9.09
C VAL A 119 -0.02 3.45 -9.66
N PRO A 120 0.24 3.08 -10.93
CA PRO A 120 1.59 3.14 -11.49
C PRO A 120 2.21 4.54 -11.46
N ALA A 121 1.42 5.62 -11.55
CA ALA A 121 1.96 6.97 -11.54
C ALA A 121 2.65 7.30 -10.21
N PHE A 122 2.04 6.94 -9.07
CA PHE A 122 2.67 7.09 -7.75
C PHE A 122 3.90 6.20 -7.59
N LEU A 123 3.84 4.96 -8.08
CA LEU A 123 4.94 4.01 -7.94
C LEU A 123 6.15 4.40 -8.81
N HIS A 124 5.92 4.90 -10.03
CA HIS A 124 6.98 5.46 -10.86
C HIS A 124 7.59 6.72 -10.27
N ALA A 125 6.78 7.61 -9.68
CA ALA A 125 7.30 8.77 -8.97
C ALA A 125 8.20 8.36 -7.79
N ALA A 126 7.78 7.36 -7.02
CA ALA A 126 8.58 6.80 -5.92
C ALA A 126 9.88 6.17 -6.44
N ASP A 127 9.84 5.36 -7.51
CA ASP A 127 11.04 4.77 -8.11
C ASP A 127 11.99 5.83 -8.68
N HIS A 128 11.48 6.91 -9.28
CA HIS A 128 12.29 8.03 -9.76
C HIS A 128 12.98 8.80 -8.63
N ALA A 129 12.38 8.84 -7.45
CA ALA A 129 12.95 9.47 -6.27
C ALA A 129 14.03 8.60 -5.58
N LEU A 130 14.32 7.40 -6.10
CA LEU A 130 15.39 6.52 -5.62
C LEU A 130 16.67 6.67 -6.46
N PRO A 131 17.58 7.59 -6.10
CA PRO A 131 18.77 7.90 -6.92
C PRO A 131 19.76 6.72 -7.07
N SER A 132 19.69 5.71 -6.21
CA SER A 132 20.65 4.59 -6.15
C SER A 132 20.09 3.26 -6.68
N ALA A 133 18.79 3.19 -6.98
CA ALA A 133 18.17 1.93 -7.39
C ALA A 133 18.53 1.59 -8.85
N ARG A 134 19.25 0.48 -9.05
CA ARG A 134 19.55 -0.05 -10.40
C ARG A 134 18.29 -0.54 -11.12
N GLU A 135 17.26 -0.92 -10.37
CA GLU A 135 16.01 -1.48 -10.87
C GLU A 135 14.81 -0.85 -10.12
N ALA A 136 13.67 -0.77 -10.81
CA ALA A 136 12.44 -0.25 -10.23
C ALA A 136 11.96 -1.15 -9.09
N VAL A 137 11.80 -0.59 -7.89
CA VAL A 137 11.48 -1.31 -6.66
C VAL A 137 9.97 -1.46 -6.49
N TRP A 138 9.21 -0.39 -6.78
CA TRP A 138 7.76 -0.34 -6.62
C TRP A 138 7.02 -0.79 -7.88
N ALA A 139 7.43 -0.30 -9.06
CA ALA A 139 6.79 -0.67 -10.31
C ALA A 139 6.93 -2.17 -10.60
N SER A 140 8.11 -2.76 -10.39
CA SER A 140 8.34 -4.20 -10.58
C SER A 140 7.54 -5.04 -9.59
N PHE A 141 7.45 -4.61 -8.33
CA PHE A 141 6.62 -5.26 -7.31
C PHE A 141 5.14 -5.26 -7.70
N TYR A 142 4.61 -4.11 -8.13
CA TYR A 142 3.24 -3.99 -8.61
C TYR A 142 2.99 -4.87 -9.85
N GLN A 143 3.90 -4.85 -10.82
CA GLN A 143 3.78 -5.69 -12.01
C GLN A 143 3.76 -7.17 -11.66
N ALA A 144 4.65 -7.64 -10.79
CA ALA A 144 4.68 -9.03 -10.33
C ALA A 144 3.36 -9.41 -9.65
N ALA A 145 2.87 -8.57 -8.76
CA ALA A 145 1.66 -8.83 -7.98
C ALA A 145 0.36 -8.77 -8.82
N MET A 146 0.38 -8.07 -9.97
CA MET A 146 -0.74 -7.99 -10.92
C MET A 146 -0.76 -9.10 -11.99
N ARG A 147 0.31 -9.92 -12.10
CA ARG A 147 0.31 -11.08 -13.01
C ARG A 147 -0.76 -12.09 -12.57
N PRO A 148 -1.52 -12.72 -13.48
CA PRO A 148 -2.63 -13.62 -13.16
C PRO A 148 -2.27 -14.70 -12.14
#